data_AF-A0A5N5TM29-F1
#
_entry.id   AF-A0A5N5TM29-F1
#
_cell.length_a   1.000
_cell.length_b   1.000
_cell.length_c   1.000
_cell.angle_alpha   90.00
_cell.angle_beta   90.00
_cell.angle_gamma   90.00
#
_symmetry.space_group_name_H-M   'P 1'
#
loop_
_entity.id
_entity.type
_entity.pdbx_description
1 polymer ?
#
loop_
_entity_poly.entity_id
_entity_poly.type
_entity_poly.pdbx_seq_one_letter_code
_entity_poly.pdbx_strand_id
1 'polypeptide(L)'
;MPNIHWNPVVGNYYTLMMVDPDAPSRSDPKFREWRHWLVGNIPGSDASQGETLTAYAGSTPPKGTGLHRYVLLVYKQPGKLTFDEPTLSSTSGKGRGNFSAKKFAAKYKLDLIAGNFFQAQS
;
A
#
# COMPACT_ATOMS: atom_id res chain seq x y z
N MET A 1 -13.42 1.49 -2.20
CA MET A 1 -12.04 1.22 -2.66
C MET A 1 -11.78 2.10 -3.87
N PRO A 2 -10.65 2.81 -3.96
CA PRO A 2 -10.37 3.66 -5.12
C PRO A 2 -10.24 2.80 -6.38
N ASN A 3 -10.68 3.34 -7.52
CA ASN A 3 -10.45 2.74 -8.82
C ASN A 3 -9.06 3.18 -9.31
N ILE A 4 -8.12 2.24 -9.41
CA ILE A 4 -6.72 2.53 -9.74
C ILE A 4 -6.38 1.85 -11.05
N HIS A 5 -5.86 2.63 -11.99
CA HIS A 5 -5.41 2.15 -13.29
C HIS A 5 -3.96 2.57 -13.53
N TRP A 6 -3.22 1.68 -14.17
CA TRP A 6 -1.92 1.94 -14.79
C TRP A 6 -1.89 1.22 -16.13
N ASN A 7 -0.85 1.42 -16.94
CA ASN A 7 -0.67 0.70 -18.20
C ASN A 7 0.18 -0.56 -17.96
N PRO A 8 -0.41 -1.76 -17.80
CA PRO A 8 0.37 -2.96 -17.59
C PRO A 8 0.94 -3.50 -18.90
N VAL A 9 2.04 -4.23 -18.76
CA VAL A 9 2.58 -5.08 -19.81
C VAL A 9 1.97 -6.47 -19.62
N VAL A 10 1.43 -7.03 -20.70
CA VAL A 10 0.78 -8.35 -20.72
C VAL A 10 1.73 -9.42 -20.18
N GLY A 11 1.20 -10.33 -19.36
CA GLY A 11 1.96 -11.44 -18.77
C GLY A 11 2.78 -11.08 -17.51
N ASN A 12 2.84 -9.80 -17.13
CA ASN A 12 3.50 -9.38 -15.90
C ASN A 12 2.55 -9.33 -14.70
N TYR A 13 3.16 -9.45 -13.52
CA TYR A 13 2.49 -9.29 -12.23
C TYR A 13 2.90 -7.99 -11.56
N TYR A 14 1.99 -7.43 -10.78
CA TYR A 14 2.17 -6.15 -10.12
C TYR A 14 1.83 -6.22 -8.63
N THR A 15 2.45 -5.33 -7.86
CA THR A 15 2.11 -5.06 -6.47
C THR A 15 1.60 -3.64 -6.33
N LEU A 16 0.48 -3.48 -5.64
CA LEU A 16 -0.10 -2.19 -5.26
C LEU A 16 0.04 -1.98 -3.74
N MET A 17 0.53 -0.81 -3.34
CA MET A 17 0.61 -0.39 -1.94
C MET A 17 -0.07 0.95 -1.74
N MET A 18 -0.81 1.08 -0.64
CA MET A 18 -1.27 2.36 -0.11
C MET A 18 -0.69 2.53 1.30
N VAL A 19 0.10 3.58 1.50
CA VAL A 19 0.79 3.84 2.79
C VAL A 19 0.61 5.28 3.24
N ASP A 20 0.56 5.47 4.56
CA ASP A 20 0.54 6.77 5.23
C ASP A 20 1.85 6.97 6.02
N PRO A 21 2.78 7.81 5.56
CA PRO A 21 4.03 8.09 6.26
C PRO A 21 3.86 9.10 7.41
N ASP A 22 2.66 9.61 7.63
CA ASP A 22 2.35 10.65 8.60
C ASP A 22 1.63 10.09 9.83
N ALA A 23 1.45 8.77 9.98
CA ALA A 23 0.77 8.20 11.14
C ALA A 23 1.62 8.27 12.45
N PRO A 24 1.05 8.71 13.59
CA PRO A 24 -0.29 9.28 13.77
C PRO A 24 -0.39 10.78 13.44
N SER A 25 0.72 11.52 13.36
CA SER A 25 0.76 12.87 12.81
C SER A 25 2.07 13.11 12.05
N ARG A 26 2.06 14.01 11.06
CA ARG A 26 3.28 14.34 10.30
C ARG A 26 4.38 14.93 11.18
N SER A 27 4.01 15.66 12.24
CA SER A 27 4.92 16.24 13.23
C SER A 27 5.54 15.22 14.19
N ASP A 28 4.86 14.12 14.47
CA ASP A 28 5.32 13.04 15.35
C ASP A 28 4.89 11.66 14.79
N PRO A 29 5.55 11.16 13.72
CA PRO A 29 5.07 10.03 12.92
C PRO A 29 5.53 8.68 13.49
N LYS A 30 5.14 8.39 14.74
CA LYS A 30 5.55 7.19 15.50
C LYS A 30 5.21 5.84 14.87
N PHE A 31 4.21 5.80 13.98
CA PHE A 31 3.76 4.56 13.32
C PHE A 31 4.12 4.53 11.83
N ARG A 32 5.02 5.41 11.38
CA ARG A 32 5.47 5.46 9.99
C ARG A 32 6.07 4.13 9.53
N GLU A 33 5.73 3.62 8.36
CA GLU A 33 4.55 3.94 7.54
C GLU A 33 3.35 3.11 8.03
N TRP A 34 2.15 3.66 7.97
CA TRP A 34 0.92 2.91 8.20
C TRP A 34 0.39 2.34 6.88
N ARG A 35 0.30 1.02 6.78
CA ARG A 35 -0.15 0.32 5.58
C ARG A 35 -1.67 0.25 5.52
N HIS A 36 -2.26 1.00 4.58
CA HIS A 36 -3.70 1.05 4.33
C HIS A 36 -4.17 -0.07 3.41
N TRP A 37 -3.37 -0.44 2.41
CA TRP A 37 -3.72 -1.46 1.43
C TRP A 37 -2.44 -2.09 0.86
N LEU A 38 -2.42 -3.41 0.70
CA LEU A 38 -1.34 -4.14 0.03
C LEU A 38 -1.92 -5.32 -0.73
N VAL A 39 -1.70 -5.33 -2.04
CA VAL A 39 -2.12 -6.39 -2.95
C VAL A 39 -0.93 -6.77 -3.82
N GLY A 40 -0.56 -8.04 -3.80
CA GLY A 40 0.48 -8.60 -4.67
C GLY A 40 -0.14 -9.43 -5.79
N ASN A 41 0.71 -9.97 -6.68
CA ASN A 41 0.31 -10.90 -7.73
C ASN A 41 -0.85 -10.42 -8.62
N ILE A 42 -0.98 -9.11 -8.83
CA ILE A 42 -2.03 -8.52 -9.67
C ILE A 42 -1.70 -8.84 -11.14
N PRO A 43 -2.54 -9.60 -11.87
CA PRO A 43 -2.37 -9.77 -13.31
C PRO A 43 -2.88 -8.51 -14.02
N GLY A 44 -2.00 -7.80 -14.74
CA GLY A 44 -2.38 -6.57 -15.43
C GLY A 44 -2.59 -5.40 -14.45
N SER A 45 -3.79 -4.79 -14.45
CA SER A 45 -4.10 -3.60 -13.64
C SER A 45 -5.31 -3.74 -12.71
N ASP A 46 -5.99 -4.88 -12.70
CA ASP A 46 -7.16 -5.10 -11.85
C ASP A 46 -6.74 -5.65 -10.48
N ALA A 47 -6.65 -4.76 -9.49
CA ALA A 47 -6.27 -5.14 -8.13
C ALA A 47 -7.22 -6.18 -7.48
N SER A 48 -8.46 -6.33 -7.97
CA SER A 48 -9.38 -7.36 -7.47
C SER A 48 -8.95 -8.78 -7.83
N GLN A 49 -8.12 -8.94 -8.87
CA GLN A 49 -7.58 -10.23 -9.32
C GLN A 49 -6.26 -10.61 -8.63
N GLY A 50 -5.76 -9.75 -7.75
CA GLY A 50 -4.52 -9.98 -7.00
C GLY A 50 -4.73 -10.68 -5.65
N GLU A 51 -3.61 -11.02 -5.02
CA GLU A 51 -3.55 -11.57 -3.68
C GLU A 51 -3.54 -10.45 -2.64
N THR A 52 -4.62 -10.31 -1.87
CA THR A 52 -4.74 -9.26 -0.84
C THR A 52 -4.00 -9.65 0.44
N LEU A 53 -2.86 -9.03 0.69
CA LEU A 53 -2.05 -9.22 1.91
C LEU A 53 -2.48 -8.29 3.04
N THR A 54 -3.05 -7.13 2.71
CA THR A 54 -3.64 -6.23 3.69
C THR A 54 -4.87 -5.63 3.06
N ALA A 55 -6.06 -5.94 3.60
CA ALA A 55 -7.33 -5.43 3.08
C ALA A 55 -7.37 -3.91 3.15
N TYR A 56 -8.06 -3.28 2.19
CA TYR A 56 -8.20 -1.83 2.12
C TYR A 56 -8.84 -1.27 3.40
N ALA A 57 -8.17 -0.31 4.02
CA ALA A 57 -8.72 0.56 5.05
C ALA A 57 -8.62 2.01 4.58
N GLY A 58 -9.72 2.75 4.60
CA GLY A 58 -9.77 4.12 4.11
C GLY A 58 -8.92 5.10 4.91
N SER A 59 -8.86 6.35 4.45
CA SER A 59 -8.20 7.44 5.15
C SER A 59 -9.02 7.84 6.38
N THR A 60 -8.51 7.56 7.56
CA THR A 60 -9.11 7.93 8.85
C THR A 60 -8.06 8.58 9.76
N PRO A 61 -7.49 9.73 9.36
CA PRO A 61 -6.47 10.40 10.17
C PRO A 61 -7.10 10.86 11.50
N PRO A 62 -6.39 10.78 12.64
CA PRO A 62 -6.94 11.23 13.91
C PRO A 62 -7.30 12.72 13.89
N LYS A 63 -8.30 13.14 14.66
CA LYS A 63 -8.65 14.57 14.77
C LYS A 63 -7.47 15.37 15.33
N GLY A 64 -7.21 16.54 14.74
CA GLY A 64 -6.16 17.46 15.20
C GLY A 64 -4.73 17.10 14.76
N THR A 65 -4.53 16.07 13.94
CA THR A 65 -3.19 15.70 13.43
C THR A 65 -2.84 16.34 12.08
N GLY A 66 -3.78 17.12 11.54
CA GLY A 66 -3.64 17.84 10.27
C GLY A 66 -3.78 16.93 9.05
N LEU A 67 -3.21 17.37 7.93
CA LEU A 67 -3.23 16.62 6.67
C LEU A 67 -2.22 15.48 6.68
N HIS A 68 -2.71 14.27 6.42
CA HIS A 68 -1.90 13.08 6.18
C HIS A 68 -1.73 12.83 4.67
N ARG A 69 -0.56 12.36 4.25
CA ARG A 69 -0.31 11.93 2.87
C ARG A 69 -0.67 10.46 2.73
N TYR A 70 -1.54 10.14 1.78
CA TYR A 70 -1.84 8.77 1.40
C TYR A 70 -1.18 8.48 0.06
N VAL A 71 -0.10 7.71 0.10
CA VAL A 71 0.76 7.43 -1.06
C VAL A 71 0.37 6.09 -1.67
N LEU A 72 0.01 6.12 -2.95
CA LEU A 72 -0.26 4.95 -3.78
C LEU A 72 0.99 4.64 -4.60
N LEU A 73 1.45 3.40 -4.54
CA LEU A 73 2.63 2.93 -5.25
C LEU A 73 2.28 1.66 -6.02
N VAL A 74 2.64 1.62 -7.30
CA VAL A 74 2.52 0.43 -8.14
C VAL A 74 3.92 -0.01 -8.53
N TYR A 75 4.20 -1.28 -8.28
CA TYR A 75 5.45 -1.93 -8.64
C TYR A 75 5.22 -3.06 -9.62
N LYS A 76 6.14 -3.24 -10.57
CA LYS A 76 6.28 -4.46 -11.36
C LYS A 76 7.02 -5.51 -10.53
N GLN A 77 6.52 -6.75 -10.55
CA GLN A 77 7.19 -7.91 -9.96
C GLN A 77 8.12 -8.59 -10.97
N PRO A 78 9.19 -9.28 -10.53
CA PRO A 78 10.03 -10.09 -11.41
C PRO A 78 9.30 -11.32 -11.97
N GLY A 79 8.17 -11.69 -11.38
CA GLY A 79 7.31 -12.81 -11.75
C GLY A 79 6.17 -12.95 -10.73
N LYS A 80 5.44 -14.06 -10.77
CA LYS A 80 4.50 -14.40 -9.68
C LYS A 80 5.31 -14.70 -8.42
N LEU A 81 4.89 -14.15 -7.28
CA LEU A 81 5.58 -14.25 -6.01
C LEU A 81 4.83 -15.13 -5.02
N THR A 82 5.55 -15.65 -4.03
CA THR A 82 4.97 -16.18 -2.79
C THR A 82 5.29 -15.21 -1.67
N PHE A 83 4.27 -14.69 -1.02
CA PHE A 83 4.41 -13.78 0.12
C PHE A 83 4.41 -14.59 1.43
N ASP A 84 5.22 -14.17 2.40
CA ASP A 84 5.27 -14.74 3.74
C ASP A 84 4.62 -13.80 4.78
N GLU A 85 4.11 -12.65 4.32
CA GLU A 85 3.43 -11.69 5.17
C GLU A 85 2.08 -12.23 5.65
N PRO A 86 1.71 -11.93 6.91
CA PRO A 86 0.38 -12.26 7.39
C PRO A 86 -0.68 -11.42 6.66
N THR A 87 -1.84 -12.03 6.43
CA THR A 87 -3.02 -11.31 5.94
C THR A 87 -3.56 -10.40 7.04
N LEU A 88 -3.79 -9.13 6.71
CA LEU A 88 -4.34 -8.14 7.66
C LEU A 88 -5.76 -7.73 7.25
N SER A 89 -6.70 -7.80 8.21
CA SER A 89 -8.11 -7.40 7.99
C SER A 89 -8.28 -5.88 7.97
N SER A 90 -9.37 -5.39 7.36
CA SER A 90 -9.75 -3.97 7.38
C SER A 90 -10.31 -3.51 8.73
N THR A 91 -10.69 -4.44 9.60
CA THR A 91 -11.32 -4.20 10.90
C THR A 91 -10.34 -4.09 12.06
N SER A 92 -9.03 -4.26 11.83
CA SER A 92 -7.99 -4.18 12.85
C SER A 92 -6.79 -3.35 12.39
N GLY A 93 -6.27 -2.53 13.30
CA GLY A 93 -5.03 -1.78 13.12
C GLY A 93 -3.75 -2.59 13.42
N LYS A 94 -3.88 -3.79 14.01
CA LYS A 94 -2.74 -4.60 14.45
C LYS A 94 -1.86 -4.97 13.25
N GLY A 95 -0.56 -4.66 13.34
CA GLY A 95 0.43 -4.98 12.30
C GLY A 95 0.46 -4.04 11.09
N ARG A 96 -0.35 -2.96 11.08
CA ARG A 96 -0.36 -1.99 9.97
C ARG A 96 0.70 -0.89 10.08
N GLY A 97 1.00 -0.44 11.30
CA GLY A 97 2.04 0.56 11.55
C GLY A 97 3.45 0.00 11.47
N ASN A 98 4.45 0.89 11.42
CA ASN A 98 5.87 0.54 11.31
C ASN A 98 6.21 -0.29 10.07
N PHE A 99 5.37 -0.21 9.04
CA PHE A 99 5.64 -0.80 7.74
C PHE A 99 6.68 0.04 6.98
N SER A 100 7.34 -0.56 5.99
CA SER A 100 8.20 0.16 5.07
C SER A 100 8.01 -0.38 3.66
N ALA A 101 7.35 0.41 2.80
CA ALA A 101 7.17 0.08 1.39
C ALA A 101 8.52 -0.16 0.70
N LYS A 102 9.54 0.63 1.05
CA LYS A 102 10.91 0.47 0.53
C LYS A 102 11.52 -0.88 0.88
N LYS A 103 11.42 -1.32 2.15
CA LYS A 103 11.97 -2.62 2.57
C LYS A 103 11.20 -3.78 1.93
N PHE A 104 9.87 -3.66 1.82
CA PHE A 104 9.05 -4.66 1.14
C PHE A 104 9.43 -4.77 -0.34
N ALA A 105 9.57 -3.64 -1.04
CA ALA A 105 10.01 -3.62 -2.44
C ALA A 105 11.39 -4.26 -2.62
N ALA A 106 12.35 -3.95 -1.74
CA ALA A 106 13.68 -4.55 -1.78
C ALA A 106 13.65 -6.07 -1.55
N LYS A 107 12.87 -6.54 -0.55
CA LYS A 107 12.71 -7.97 -0.22
C LYS A 107 12.23 -8.78 -1.42
N TYR A 108 11.28 -8.24 -2.19
CA TYR A 108 10.67 -8.92 -3.33
C TYR A 108 11.22 -8.51 -4.69
N LYS A 109 12.30 -7.71 -4.72
CA LYS A 109 12.94 -7.21 -5.96
C LYS A 109 11.94 -6.52 -6.89
N LEU A 110 11.14 -5.63 -6.31
CA LEU A 110 10.07 -4.92 -7.01
C LEU A 110 10.60 -3.64 -7.68
N ASP A 111 10.15 -3.38 -8.90
CA ASP A 111 10.50 -2.18 -9.66
C ASP A 111 9.35 -1.18 -9.63
N LEU A 112 9.58 0.04 -9.12
CA LEU A 112 8.54 1.07 -9.06
C LEU A 112 8.22 1.56 -10.48
N ILE A 113 6.93 1.54 -10.87
CA ILE A 113 6.50 1.97 -12.21
C ILE A 113 5.55 3.17 -12.20
N ALA A 114 4.81 3.35 -11.10
CA ALA A 114 3.89 4.47 -10.96
C ALA A 114 3.70 4.81 -9.48
N GLY A 115 3.43 6.08 -9.22
CA GLY A 115 3.09 6.57 -7.90
C GLY A 115 2.15 7.76 -8.01
N ASN A 116 1.25 7.88 -7.04
CA ASN A 116 0.40 9.05 -6.86
C ASN A 116 0.15 9.26 -5.37
N PHE A 117 -0.36 10.41 -4.97
CA PHE A 117 -0.76 10.63 -3.59
C PHE A 117 -1.91 11.63 -3.50
N PHE A 118 -2.63 11.59 -2.39
CA PHE A 118 -3.57 12.63 -1.99
C PHE A 118 -3.38 12.95 -0.51
N GLN A 119 -4.05 13.99 -0.04
CA GLN A 119 -4.06 14.37 1.37
C GLN A 119 -5.48 14.35 1.93
N ALA A 120 -5.63 13.97 3.19
CA ALA A 120 -6.91 14.04 3.90
C ALA A 120 -6.70 14.39 5.39
N GLN A 121 -7.74 14.94 6.01
CA GLN A 121 -7.83 15.25 7.44
C GLN A 121 -9.27 14.98 7.92
N SER A 122 -9.45 14.84 9.24
CA SER A 122 -10.75 14.68 9.90
C SER A 122 -11.29 15.99 10.48
#